data_AF-A0A6A3Q0I8-F1
#
_entry.id   AF-A0A6A3Q0I8-F1
#
_cell.length_a   1.000
_cell.length_b   1.000
_cell.length_c   1.000
_cell.angle_alpha   90.00
_cell.angle_beta   90.00
_cell.angle_gamma   90.00
#
_symmetry.space_group_name_H-M   'P 1'
#
loop_
_entity.id
_entity.type
_entity.pdbx_description
1 polymer ?
#
loop_
_entity_poly.entity_id
_entity_poly.type
_entity_poly.pdbx_seq_one_letter_code
_entity_poly.pdbx_strand_id
1 'polypeptide(L)'
;MNLLRVRSMLEEAGRRGRERWGSSSSSETSEGLSSTPSIPSQQSNTTMRVPRAATLSDGEMLQRARAAYTSEDFVSLAAGPEAKGPWLRVEAVGRFVVFRKQVADSKVGTNSDSNELEVLCAGRLDASLEEVASILRSNSEGELNSAMSALYSKSFIFGSYEREIPCTTDQDDDGCEYLVVKTKSFARTSMLGRNEQWCYFDYFRRKDERDGFTVTKRALPAAELIPGRIVGESTHVDQLYGLNASYLVEKLPDRKGLRVVFRAWFESPESEEDQARDSRSTLSRSSRRQSSNSSSSSGSQSKINRADTRKYKERMGRLLAMAHGVTHLPKLVRRRRFGLQEPADRSAIQAQNTRCPCGNAYYRS
;
A
#
# COMPACT_ATOMS: atom_id res chain seq x y z
N MET A 1 -1.45 18.12 -24.73
CA MET A 1 -0.24 17.27 -24.81
C MET A 1 -0.67 15.82 -25.02
N ASN A 2 -0.10 15.14 -26.01
CA ASN A 2 -0.66 13.91 -26.59
C ASN A 2 -0.29 12.68 -25.72
N LEU A 3 -1.29 12.04 -25.09
CA LEU A 3 -1.14 10.95 -24.11
C LEU A 3 -0.42 9.71 -24.67
N LEU A 4 -0.45 9.51 -25.99
CA LEU A 4 0.25 8.42 -26.67
C LEU A 4 1.78 8.57 -26.61
N ARG A 5 2.29 9.81 -26.58
CA ARG A 5 3.73 10.08 -26.57
C ARG A 5 4.35 9.79 -25.20
N VAL A 6 3.60 10.03 -24.12
CA VAL A 6 4.02 9.74 -22.75
C VAL A 6 4.06 8.22 -22.50
N ARG A 7 3.09 7.47 -23.05
CA ARG A 7 3.06 6.01 -22.97
C ARG A 7 4.23 5.35 -23.70
N SER A 8 4.60 5.88 -24.87
CA SER A 8 5.77 5.41 -25.63
C SER A 8 7.10 5.63 -24.89
N MET A 9 7.26 6.78 -24.21
CA MET A 9 8.49 7.08 -23.47
C MET A 9 8.67 6.21 -22.21
N LEU A 10 7.57 5.83 -21.55
CA LEU A 10 7.58 4.94 -20.39
C LEU A 10 7.84 3.47 -20.77
N GLU A 11 7.32 2.99 -21.92
CA GLU A 11 7.68 1.66 -22.44
C GLU A 11 9.17 1.59 -22.87
N GLU A 12 9.73 2.68 -23.40
CA GLU A 12 11.13 2.73 -23.81
C GLU A 12 12.09 2.73 -22.60
N ALA A 13 11.72 3.40 -21.51
CA ALA A 13 12.47 3.35 -20.24
C ALA A 13 12.46 1.94 -19.61
N GLY A 14 11.35 1.20 -19.75
CA GLY A 14 11.24 -0.19 -19.29
C GLY A 14 12.12 -1.18 -20.06
N ARG A 15 12.40 -0.93 -21.35
CA ARG A 15 13.29 -1.79 -22.17
C ARG A 15 14.77 -1.59 -21.85
N ARG A 16 15.20 -0.35 -21.58
CA ARG A 16 16.61 -0.04 -21.26
C ARG A 16 17.10 -0.63 -19.92
N GLY A 17 16.18 -0.97 -19.01
CA GLY A 17 16.50 -1.69 -17.78
C GLY A 17 16.78 -3.19 -17.98
N ARG A 18 16.38 -3.77 -19.11
CA ARG A 18 16.45 -5.22 -19.37
C ARG A 18 17.75 -5.67 -20.05
N GLU A 19 18.52 -4.75 -20.61
CA GLU A 19 19.77 -5.04 -21.35
C GLU A 19 21.03 -5.07 -20.47
N ARG A 20 20.94 -4.73 -19.18
CA ARG A 20 22.14 -4.58 -18.36
C ARG A 20 22.66 -5.87 -17.72
N TRP A 21 21.90 -6.96 -17.65
CA TRP A 21 22.39 -8.27 -17.18
C TRP A 21 21.77 -9.43 -17.97
N GLY A 22 22.38 -9.71 -19.13
CA GLY A 22 22.27 -10.99 -19.82
C GLY A 22 23.57 -11.76 -19.65
N SER A 23 23.52 -12.84 -18.87
CA SER A 23 24.61 -13.80 -18.68
C SER A 23 24.93 -14.50 -20.00
N SER A 24 26.19 -14.45 -20.44
CA SER A 24 26.72 -15.23 -21.55
C SER A 24 27.06 -16.65 -21.12
N SER A 25 26.68 -17.63 -21.94
CA SER A 25 27.14 -19.02 -21.87
C SER A 25 28.05 -19.34 -23.06
N SER A 26 28.99 -20.25 -22.78
CA SER A 26 29.78 -21.15 -23.64
C SER A 26 31.04 -20.66 -24.40
N SER A 27 32.16 -21.23 -23.90
CA SER A 27 33.25 -21.98 -24.58
C SER A 27 34.36 -21.30 -25.39
N GLU A 28 35.57 -21.41 -24.82
CA GLU A 28 36.86 -21.85 -25.38
C GLU A 28 37.38 -21.27 -26.71
N THR A 29 38.53 -20.56 -26.67
CA THR A 29 39.87 -21.07 -27.12
C THR A 29 40.95 -19.97 -27.13
N SER A 30 42.06 -20.28 -26.44
CA SER A 30 43.48 -20.10 -26.80
C SER A 30 44.14 -18.74 -27.17
N GLU A 31 45.22 -18.47 -26.39
CA GLU A 31 46.52 -17.84 -26.71
C GLU A 31 46.72 -16.31 -26.70
N GLY A 32 47.78 -15.88 -25.99
CA GLY A 32 48.67 -14.81 -26.48
C GLY A 32 48.88 -13.54 -25.64
N LEU A 33 49.77 -13.61 -24.64
CA LEU A 33 50.81 -12.63 -24.26
C LEU A 33 50.50 -11.11 -24.14
N SER A 34 50.68 -10.54 -22.93
CA SER A 34 51.76 -9.55 -22.62
C SER A 34 51.43 -8.64 -21.41
N SER A 35 52.37 -8.61 -20.46
CA SER A 35 52.59 -7.70 -19.32
C SER A 35 52.55 -6.21 -19.72
N THR A 36 52.22 -5.20 -18.90
CA THR A 36 52.88 -4.66 -17.68
C THR A 36 52.16 -3.31 -17.28
N PRO A 37 52.55 -2.53 -16.23
CA PRO A 37 52.39 -2.70 -14.79
C PRO A 37 51.48 -1.62 -14.12
N SER A 38 51.20 -1.84 -12.83
CA SER A 38 50.47 -0.96 -11.90
C SER A 38 51.31 0.23 -11.38
N ILE A 39 50.67 1.38 -11.14
CA ILE A 39 51.20 2.48 -10.30
C ILE A 39 50.18 2.74 -9.17
N PRO A 40 50.58 2.73 -7.88
CA PRO A 40 49.68 3.00 -6.76
C PRO A 40 49.72 4.49 -6.38
N SER A 41 48.63 5.21 -6.61
CA SER A 41 48.43 6.54 -6.02
C SER A 41 47.69 6.42 -4.69
N GLN A 42 48.43 6.62 -3.60
CA GLN A 42 47.86 6.86 -2.27
C GLN A 42 47.05 8.17 -2.33
N GLN A 43 45.73 8.06 -2.22
CA GLN A 43 44.88 9.19 -1.81
C GLN A 43 44.16 8.80 -0.53
N SER A 44 44.61 9.44 0.54
CA SER A 44 44.01 9.43 1.87
C SER A 44 42.62 10.07 1.79
N ASN A 45 41.62 9.28 1.40
CA ASN A 45 40.23 9.69 1.54
C ASN A 45 39.78 9.37 2.96
N THR A 46 39.81 10.39 3.82
CA THR A 46 38.92 10.51 4.98
C THR A 46 37.47 10.51 4.48
N THR A 47 36.98 9.32 4.18
CA THR A 47 35.57 9.08 3.88
C THR A 47 34.80 9.33 5.16
N MET A 48 34.18 10.50 5.25
CA MET A 48 33.05 10.74 6.15
C MET A 48 32.06 9.60 5.90
N ARG A 49 32.01 8.66 6.84
CA ARG A 49 31.17 7.47 6.76
C ARG A 49 29.74 7.95 6.94
N VAL A 50 29.08 8.30 5.83
CA VAL A 50 27.62 8.47 5.80
C VAL A 50 27.04 7.20 6.42
N PRO A 51 26.15 7.30 7.43
CA PRO A 51 25.52 6.12 8.00
C PRO A 51 24.90 5.31 6.87
N ARG A 52 25.42 4.11 6.64
CA ARG A 52 24.93 3.21 5.60
C ARG A 52 23.51 2.86 6.04
N ALA A 53 22.51 3.43 5.39
CA ALA A 53 21.12 3.12 5.65
C ALA A 53 20.96 1.60 5.53
N ALA A 54 20.72 0.95 6.67
CA ALA A 54 20.70 -0.49 6.75
C ALA A 54 19.31 -0.96 6.31
N THR A 55 19.25 -1.79 5.27
CA THR A 55 18.06 -2.58 4.98
C THR A 55 17.79 -3.45 6.20
N LEU A 56 16.59 -3.35 6.77
CA LEU A 56 16.21 -4.17 7.92
C LEU A 56 16.28 -5.64 7.55
N SER A 57 16.79 -6.44 8.49
CA SER A 57 16.78 -7.89 8.33
C SER A 57 15.35 -8.42 8.26
N ASP A 58 15.19 -9.56 7.61
CA ASP A 58 13.89 -10.22 7.46
C ASP A 58 13.28 -10.57 8.82
N GLY A 59 14.11 -10.98 9.78
CA GLY A 59 13.71 -11.26 11.17
C GLY A 59 13.16 -10.03 11.89
N GLU A 60 13.84 -8.87 11.80
CA GLU A 60 13.35 -7.62 12.39
C GLU A 60 12.03 -7.16 11.76
N MET A 61 11.88 -7.35 10.44
CA MET A 61 10.65 -6.98 9.75
C MET A 61 9.49 -7.90 10.12
N LEU A 62 9.73 -9.20 10.24
CA LEU A 62 8.74 -10.16 10.72
C LEU A 62 8.33 -9.86 12.16
N GLN A 63 9.28 -9.56 13.03
CA GLN A 63 9.00 -9.16 14.41
C GLN A 63 8.13 -7.90 14.45
N ARG A 64 8.44 -6.88 13.64
CA ARG A 64 7.63 -5.66 13.54
C ARG A 64 6.22 -5.95 13.02
N ALA A 65 6.09 -6.83 12.03
CA ALA A 65 4.79 -7.23 11.49
C ALA A 65 3.92 -7.94 12.53
N ARG A 66 4.50 -8.89 13.29
CA ARG A 66 3.83 -9.59 14.38
C ARG A 66 3.46 -8.67 15.55
N ALA A 67 4.32 -7.71 15.89
CA ALA A 67 4.03 -6.70 16.90
C ALA A 67 2.86 -5.80 16.47
N ALA A 68 2.89 -5.32 15.22
CA ALA A 68 1.82 -4.50 14.66
C ALA A 68 0.49 -5.24 14.53
N TYR A 69 0.53 -6.55 14.31
CA TYR A 69 -0.64 -7.42 14.37
C TYR A 69 -1.19 -7.52 15.80
N THR A 70 -0.31 -7.77 16.77
CA THR A 70 -0.70 -7.98 18.18
C THR A 70 -1.27 -6.72 18.81
N SER A 71 -0.87 -5.54 18.32
CA SER A 71 -1.40 -4.26 18.79
C SER A 71 -2.80 -3.93 18.22
N GLU A 72 -3.30 -4.68 17.22
CA GLU A 72 -4.63 -4.43 16.66
C GLU A 72 -5.72 -5.14 17.46
N ASP A 73 -6.73 -4.36 17.87
CA ASP A 73 -7.95 -4.90 18.45
C ASP A 73 -8.94 -5.31 17.35
N PHE A 74 -8.74 -6.51 16.81
CA PHE A 74 -9.64 -7.09 15.81
C PHE A 74 -11.04 -7.40 16.38
N VAL A 75 -11.18 -7.55 17.70
CA VAL A 75 -12.49 -7.79 18.34
C VAL A 75 -13.34 -6.53 18.26
N SER A 76 -12.77 -5.37 18.59
CA SER A 76 -13.42 -4.07 18.39
C SER A 76 -13.74 -3.81 16.91
N LEU A 77 -12.86 -4.22 15.99
CA LEU A 77 -13.16 -4.13 14.56
C LEU A 77 -14.32 -5.04 14.12
N ALA A 78 -14.40 -6.25 14.67
CA ALA A 78 -15.47 -7.21 14.39
C ALA A 78 -16.84 -6.71 14.89
N ALA A 79 -16.88 -6.04 16.05
CA ALA A 79 -18.11 -5.43 16.57
C ALA A 79 -18.71 -4.41 15.61
N GLY A 80 -17.85 -3.76 14.81
CA GLY A 80 -18.26 -2.86 13.74
C GLY A 80 -18.83 -1.53 14.23
N PRO A 81 -19.27 -0.67 13.29
CA PRO A 81 -19.71 0.69 13.59
C PRO A 81 -21.07 0.76 14.30
N GLU A 82 -21.85 -0.33 14.30
CA GLU A 82 -23.16 -0.41 14.95
C GLU A 82 -23.05 -0.50 16.49
N ALA A 83 -21.87 -0.81 17.02
CA ALA A 83 -21.62 -0.98 18.46
C ALA A 83 -21.52 0.35 19.26
N LYS A 84 -22.21 1.42 18.83
CA LYS A 84 -22.13 2.78 19.42
C LYS A 84 -20.70 3.36 19.46
N GLY A 85 -19.84 2.97 18.51
CA GLY A 85 -18.51 3.55 18.37
C GLY A 85 -18.53 5.01 17.88
N PRO A 86 -17.39 5.72 17.92
CA PRO A 86 -17.29 7.13 17.50
C PRO A 86 -17.27 7.24 15.96
N TRP A 87 -18.19 6.58 15.26
CA TRP A 87 -18.17 6.46 13.81
C TRP A 87 -19.27 7.33 13.19
N LEU A 88 -18.85 8.32 12.41
CA LEU A 88 -19.75 9.10 11.58
C LEU A 88 -19.85 8.46 10.20
N ARG A 89 -21.06 8.03 9.83
CA ARG A 89 -21.34 7.50 8.50
C ARG A 89 -21.10 8.58 7.44
N VAL A 90 -20.29 8.26 6.45
CA VAL A 90 -19.99 9.12 5.29
C VAL A 90 -20.95 8.78 4.15
N GLU A 91 -21.00 7.52 3.75
CA GLU A 91 -21.85 7.06 2.66
C GLU A 91 -22.09 5.55 2.72
N ALA A 92 -22.99 5.04 1.88
CA ALA A 92 -23.13 3.61 1.61
C ALA A 92 -23.11 3.32 0.11
N VAL A 93 -22.36 2.29 -0.26
CA VAL A 93 -22.18 1.84 -1.65
C VAL A 93 -22.49 0.36 -1.72
N GLY A 94 -23.67 0.02 -2.23
CA GLY A 94 -24.16 -1.35 -2.25
C GLY A 94 -24.29 -1.92 -0.84
N ARG A 95 -23.56 -3.02 -0.55
CA ARG A 95 -23.54 -3.67 0.77
C ARG A 95 -22.36 -3.24 1.65
N PHE A 96 -21.70 -2.13 1.30
CA PHE A 96 -20.63 -1.54 2.08
C PHE A 96 -21.04 -0.16 2.58
N VAL A 97 -20.53 0.20 3.76
CA VAL A 97 -20.76 1.51 4.37
C VAL A 97 -19.39 2.06 4.80
N VAL A 98 -19.14 3.31 4.44
CA VAL A 98 -17.91 4.04 4.79
C VAL A 98 -18.19 4.98 5.94
N PHE A 99 -17.30 4.99 6.91
CA PHE A 99 -17.34 5.82 8.10
C PHE A 99 -16.00 6.55 8.25
N ARG A 100 -16.06 7.70 8.91
CA ARG A 100 -14.90 8.40 9.46
C ARG A 100 -15.07 8.50 10.96
N LYS A 101 -13.97 8.57 11.70
CA LYS A 101 -14.06 8.82 13.13
C LYS A 101 -14.67 10.19 13.40
N GLN A 102 -15.58 10.26 14.35
CA GLN A 102 -16.14 11.50 14.86
C GLN A 102 -15.11 12.14 15.79
N VAL A 103 -14.80 13.41 15.52
CA VAL A 103 -14.07 14.27 16.44
C VAL A 103 -15.05 14.66 17.54
N ALA A 104 -14.76 14.31 18.79
CA ALA A 104 -15.51 14.88 19.90
C ALA A 104 -15.20 16.37 19.97
N ASP A 105 -16.20 17.23 20.22
CA ASP A 105 -15.98 18.65 20.53
C ASP A 105 -15.30 18.75 21.91
N SER A 106 -14.04 18.36 21.99
CA SER A 106 -13.22 18.48 23.20
C SER A 106 -12.91 19.95 23.40
N LYS A 107 -13.42 20.51 24.50
CA LYS A 107 -13.10 21.85 24.98
C LYS A 107 -11.57 22.04 24.96
N VAL A 108 -11.13 23.16 24.37
CA VAL A 108 -9.76 23.67 24.38
C VAL A 108 -9.13 23.44 25.76
N GLY A 109 -8.17 22.51 25.88
CA GLY A 109 -7.39 22.35 27.10
C GLY A 109 -6.90 20.96 27.50
N THR A 110 -7.33 19.87 26.86
CA THR A 110 -6.83 18.51 27.19
C THR A 110 -6.34 17.80 25.94
N ASN A 111 -5.06 17.42 25.94
CA ASN A 111 -4.36 16.68 24.88
C ASN A 111 -5.05 15.33 24.57
N SER A 112 -6.06 15.31 23.70
CA SER A 112 -6.68 14.07 23.21
C SER A 112 -6.82 14.04 21.69
N ASP A 113 -5.85 14.60 20.95
CA ASP A 113 -5.93 14.78 19.49
C ASP A 113 -5.09 13.78 18.69
N SER A 114 -5.06 12.50 19.07
CA SER A 114 -4.21 11.52 18.38
C SER A 114 -4.90 10.64 17.33
N ASN A 115 -6.23 10.69 17.16
CA ASN A 115 -6.91 9.73 16.26
C ASN A 115 -8.02 10.32 15.35
N GLU A 116 -7.98 11.59 14.96
CA GLU A 116 -9.00 12.13 14.04
C GLU A 116 -8.86 11.63 12.60
N LEU A 117 -7.66 11.21 12.20
CA LEU A 117 -7.36 10.71 10.85
C LEU A 117 -7.57 9.20 10.78
N GLU A 118 -8.82 8.78 10.89
CA GLU A 118 -9.20 7.37 10.89
C GLU A 118 -10.52 7.14 10.14
N VAL A 119 -10.57 6.09 9.32
CA VAL A 119 -11.74 5.67 8.55
C VAL A 119 -11.99 4.18 8.69
N LEU A 120 -13.25 3.80 8.51
CA LEU A 120 -13.71 2.42 8.52
C LEU A 120 -14.56 2.18 7.26
N CYS A 121 -14.41 1.02 6.63
CA CYS A 121 -15.31 0.53 5.60
C CYS A 121 -15.75 -0.87 5.98
N ALA A 122 -17.03 -1.07 6.22
CA ALA A 122 -17.58 -2.35 6.63
C ALA A 122 -18.66 -2.78 5.64
N GLY A 123 -18.68 -4.05 5.29
CA GLY A 123 -19.68 -4.56 4.37
C GLY A 123 -19.77 -6.07 4.27
N ARG A 124 -20.73 -6.50 3.46
CA ARG A 124 -21.01 -7.92 3.20
C ARG A 124 -20.62 -8.30 1.79
N LEU A 125 -19.94 -9.43 1.66
CA LEU A 125 -19.43 -9.94 0.40
C LEU A 125 -19.91 -11.38 0.19
N ASP A 126 -20.35 -11.69 -1.04
CA ASP A 126 -20.79 -13.03 -1.40
C ASP A 126 -19.63 -13.72 -2.15
N ALA A 127 -18.69 -14.24 -1.38
CA ALA A 127 -17.43 -14.82 -1.83
C ALA A 127 -16.94 -15.90 -0.85
N SER A 128 -16.04 -16.77 -1.31
CA SER A 128 -15.26 -17.61 -0.40
C SER A 128 -14.13 -16.82 0.25
N LEU A 129 -13.59 -17.31 1.37
CA LEU A 129 -12.44 -16.68 2.02
C LEU A 129 -11.24 -16.63 1.06
N GLU A 130 -11.09 -17.67 0.25
CA GLU A 130 -9.99 -17.87 -0.69
C GLU A 130 -10.08 -16.88 -1.86
N GLU A 131 -11.28 -16.60 -2.35
CA GLU A 131 -11.49 -15.56 -3.36
C GLU A 131 -11.04 -14.19 -2.86
N VAL A 132 -11.39 -13.83 -1.62
CA VAL A 132 -10.99 -12.54 -1.03
C VAL A 132 -9.51 -12.53 -0.68
N ALA A 133 -8.99 -13.63 -0.13
CA ALA A 133 -7.57 -13.77 0.18
C ALA A 133 -6.72 -13.63 -1.08
N SER A 134 -7.11 -14.23 -2.21
CA SER A 134 -6.38 -14.11 -3.49
C SER A 134 -6.36 -12.67 -4.05
N ILE A 135 -7.29 -11.81 -3.64
CA ILE A 135 -7.33 -10.40 -4.03
C ILE A 135 -6.41 -9.59 -3.10
N LEU A 136 -6.50 -9.82 -1.80
CA LEU A 136 -5.77 -9.05 -0.79
C LEU A 136 -4.31 -9.49 -0.64
N ARG A 137 -4.01 -10.75 -0.97
CA ARG A 137 -2.69 -11.39 -0.98
C ARG A 137 -2.24 -11.61 -2.42
N SER A 138 -1.88 -10.52 -3.11
CA SER A 138 -1.23 -10.60 -4.42
C SER A 138 0.16 -11.21 -4.27
N ASN A 139 0.49 -12.23 -5.06
CA ASN A 139 1.76 -12.97 -5.05
C ASN A 139 2.82 -12.43 -6.03
N SER A 140 2.42 -11.48 -6.87
CA SER A 140 3.27 -10.92 -7.93
C SER A 140 2.91 -9.46 -8.19
N GLU A 141 3.83 -8.75 -8.85
CA GLU A 141 3.60 -7.37 -9.26
C GLU A 141 2.40 -7.25 -10.23
N GLY A 142 2.24 -8.19 -11.16
CA GLY A 142 1.12 -8.20 -12.11
C GLY A 142 -0.24 -8.35 -11.41
N GLU A 143 -0.35 -9.29 -10.46
CA GLU A 143 -1.55 -9.45 -9.65
C GLU A 143 -1.84 -8.22 -8.78
N LEU A 144 -0.79 -7.63 -8.18
CA LEU A 144 -0.89 -6.42 -7.38
C LEU A 144 -1.46 -5.28 -8.22
N ASN A 145 -0.87 -5.00 -9.38
CA ASN A 145 -1.32 -3.91 -10.26
C ASN A 145 -2.74 -4.15 -10.78
N SER A 146 -3.08 -5.40 -11.14
CA SER A 146 -4.44 -5.75 -11.60
C SER A 146 -5.48 -5.54 -10.50
N ALA A 147 -5.23 -6.06 -9.29
CA ALA A 147 -6.13 -5.90 -8.14
C ALA A 147 -6.29 -4.43 -7.76
N MET A 148 -5.18 -3.69 -7.68
CA MET A 148 -5.18 -2.29 -7.28
C MET A 148 -5.81 -1.36 -8.31
N SER A 149 -5.60 -1.61 -9.61
CA SER A 149 -6.28 -0.88 -10.69
C SER A 149 -7.79 -1.11 -10.63
N ALA A 150 -8.24 -2.31 -10.27
CA ALA A 150 -9.67 -2.59 -10.10
C ALA A 150 -10.27 -1.95 -8.84
N LEU A 151 -9.54 -1.94 -7.73
CA LEU A 151 -9.99 -1.36 -6.46
C LEU A 151 -10.00 0.18 -6.50
N TYR A 152 -8.97 0.81 -7.05
CA TYR A 152 -8.78 2.26 -6.96
C TYR A 152 -8.91 3.00 -8.29
N SER A 153 -9.17 2.27 -9.38
CA SER A 153 -9.45 2.84 -10.70
C SER A 153 -8.42 3.90 -11.11
N LYS A 154 -8.87 5.12 -11.43
CA LYS A 154 -8.01 6.23 -11.91
C LYS A 154 -7.07 6.79 -10.84
N SER A 155 -7.28 6.46 -9.56
CA SER A 155 -6.47 6.96 -8.47
C SER A 155 -5.21 6.14 -8.24
N PHE A 156 -5.13 4.91 -8.77
CA PHE A 156 -3.92 4.09 -8.73
C PHE A 156 -3.11 4.28 -10.01
N ILE A 157 -1.79 4.40 -9.88
CA ILE A 157 -0.87 4.58 -11.01
C ILE A 157 -0.14 3.27 -11.28
N PHE A 158 0.58 2.76 -10.29
CA PHE A 158 1.28 1.48 -10.32
C PHE A 158 1.67 1.06 -8.91
N GLY A 159 2.10 -0.18 -8.75
CA GLY A 159 2.72 -0.67 -7.52
C GLY A 159 3.80 -1.69 -7.84
N SER A 160 4.73 -1.86 -6.91
CA SER A 160 5.81 -2.83 -7.04
C SER A 160 5.78 -3.84 -5.91
N TYR A 161 6.15 -5.07 -6.26
CA TYR A 161 6.32 -6.19 -5.33
C TYR A 161 7.81 -6.29 -5.01
N GLU A 162 8.22 -5.81 -3.84
CA GLU A 162 9.65 -5.60 -3.54
C GLU A 162 10.32 -6.90 -3.12
N ARG A 163 9.76 -7.56 -2.10
CA ARG A 163 10.28 -8.83 -1.56
C ARG A 163 9.26 -9.53 -0.68
N GLU A 164 9.34 -10.84 -0.65
CA GLU A 164 8.63 -11.72 0.28
C GLU A 164 9.54 -12.09 1.45
N ILE A 165 8.97 -12.19 2.65
CA ILE A 165 9.70 -12.47 3.88
C ILE A 165 9.18 -13.78 4.47
N PRO A 166 10.04 -14.82 4.61
CA PRO A 166 9.66 -16.08 5.22
C PRO A 166 9.15 -15.88 6.65
N CYS A 167 7.99 -16.45 6.95
CA CYS A 167 7.34 -16.33 8.25
C CYS A 167 7.66 -17.50 9.19
N THR A 168 7.94 -18.69 8.62
CA THR A 168 8.37 -19.89 9.33
C THR A 168 9.67 -20.42 8.72
N THR A 169 10.49 -21.07 9.54
CA THR A 169 11.63 -21.89 9.08
C THR A 169 11.21 -23.34 8.81
N ASP A 170 10.06 -23.76 9.35
CA ASP A 170 9.57 -25.13 9.29
C ASP A 170 8.48 -25.29 8.22
N GLN A 171 8.57 -26.40 7.48
CA GLN A 171 7.80 -26.68 6.25
C GLN A 171 6.33 -27.05 6.48
N ASP A 172 5.85 -27.05 7.73
CA ASP A 172 4.55 -27.64 8.10
C ASP A 172 3.43 -26.62 8.38
N ASP A 173 3.65 -25.31 8.19
CA ASP A 173 2.57 -24.34 8.36
C ASP A 173 1.93 -23.95 7.01
N ASP A 174 0.69 -24.39 6.84
CA ASP A 174 -0.20 -24.43 5.66
C ASP A 174 -0.60 -23.04 5.09
N GLY A 175 0.35 -22.11 4.96
CA GLY A 175 0.10 -20.75 4.48
C GLY A 175 -0.71 -19.89 5.45
N CYS A 176 -0.63 -20.19 6.75
CA CYS A 176 -1.32 -19.47 7.82
C CYS A 176 -0.78 -18.05 8.01
N GLU A 177 0.50 -17.82 7.71
CA GLU A 177 1.18 -16.53 7.84
C GLU A 177 1.91 -16.17 6.55
N TYR A 178 1.86 -14.91 6.14
CA TYR A 178 2.54 -14.44 4.95
C TYR A 178 2.89 -12.96 5.07
N LEU A 179 4.14 -12.60 4.74
CA LEU A 179 4.66 -11.24 4.85
C LEU A 179 5.35 -10.82 3.56
N VAL A 180 4.98 -9.64 3.06
CA VAL A 180 5.57 -9.06 1.85
C VAL A 180 5.72 -7.55 1.97
N VAL A 181 6.77 -7.01 1.35
CA VAL A 181 6.98 -5.57 1.20
C VAL A 181 6.53 -5.11 -0.16
N LYS A 182 5.73 -4.05 -0.18
CA LYS A 182 5.10 -3.51 -1.40
C LYS A 182 5.19 -2.00 -1.45
N THR A 183 5.14 -1.47 -2.66
CA THR A 183 4.95 -0.05 -2.90
C THR A 183 3.67 0.18 -3.72
N LYS A 184 2.99 1.30 -3.47
CA LYS A 184 1.79 1.72 -4.20
C LYS A 184 1.88 3.21 -4.49
N SER A 185 1.78 3.55 -5.77
CA SER A 185 1.76 4.92 -6.26
C SER A 185 0.34 5.31 -6.65
N PHE A 186 -0.11 6.44 -6.14
CA PHE A 186 -1.44 6.98 -6.36
C PHE A 186 -1.39 8.37 -6.99
N ALA A 187 -2.40 8.68 -7.79
CA ALA A 187 -2.65 10.05 -8.22
C ALA A 187 -3.05 10.89 -7.00
N ARG A 188 -2.65 12.16 -7.06
CA ARG A 188 -3.01 13.20 -6.09
C ARG A 188 -4.50 13.20 -5.74
N THR A 189 -4.80 13.47 -4.47
CA THR A 189 -6.18 13.66 -4.00
C THR A 189 -6.72 15.08 -4.24
N SER A 190 -5.85 16.07 -4.48
CA SER A 190 -6.22 17.47 -4.74
C SER A 190 -5.76 17.93 -6.14
N MET A 191 -6.46 18.89 -6.77
CA MET A 191 -6.18 19.31 -8.16
C MET A 191 -4.75 19.82 -8.40
N LEU A 192 -4.11 20.38 -7.37
CA LEU A 192 -2.74 20.90 -7.41
C LEU A 192 -1.77 20.09 -6.52
N GLY A 193 -2.22 18.93 -6.04
CA GLY A 193 -1.39 18.03 -5.24
C GLY A 193 -0.30 17.36 -6.06
N ARG A 194 0.61 16.69 -5.35
CA ARG A 194 1.60 15.80 -5.93
C ARG A 194 1.04 14.38 -5.93
N ASN A 195 1.59 13.53 -6.79
CA ASN A 195 1.31 12.11 -6.70
C ASN A 195 1.83 11.58 -5.37
N GLU A 196 1.28 10.49 -4.89
CA GLU A 196 1.52 10.00 -3.54
C GLU A 196 2.06 8.57 -3.62
N GLN A 197 3.02 8.21 -2.78
CA GLN A 197 3.56 6.84 -2.71
C GLN A 197 3.47 6.29 -1.29
N TRP A 198 2.95 5.08 -1.17
CA TRP A 198 2.90 4.31 0.07
C TRP A 198 3.85 3.12 -0.03
N CYS A 199 4.91 3.12 0.78
CA CYS A 199 5.81 1.99 0.99
C CYS A 199 5.42 1.31 2.29
N TYR A 200 5.10 0.02 2.26
CA TYR A 200 4.50 -0.64 3.42
C TYR A 200 4.81 -2.14 3.44
N PHE A 201 4.78 -2.75 4.63
CA PHE A 201 4.69 -4.20 4.74
C PHE A 201 3.23 -4.64 4.79
N ASP A 202 2.95 -5.82 4.23
CA ASP A 202 1.64 -6.41 4.06
C ASP A 202 1.64 -7.80 4.71
N TYR A 203 1.07 -7.88 5.91
CA TYR A 203 1.13 -9.05 6.77
C TYR A 203 -0.24 -9.73 6.83
N PHE A 204 -0.33 -10.94 6.27
CA PHE A 204 -1.53 -11.75 6.23
C PHE A 204 -1.47 -12.82 7.31
N ARG A 205 -2.59 -13.04 8.02
CA ARG A 205 -2.73 -14.13 8.97
C ARG A 205 -4.11 -14.77 8.91
N ARG A 206 -4.15 -16.09 8.70
CA ARG A 206 -5.38 -16.88 8.78
C ARG A 206 -5.74 -17.09 10.26
N LYS A 207 -7.04 -17.12 10.59
CA LYS A 207 -7.51 -17.47 11.94
C LYS A 207 -7.37 -18.97 12.16
N ASP A 208 -7.06 -19.38 13.40
CA ASP A 208 -6.89 -20.78 13.79
C ASP A 208 -8.15 -21.61 13.52
N GLU A 209 -9.32 -21.02 13.75
CA GLU A 209 -10.65 -21.62 13.48
C GLU A 209 -10.96 -21.77 11.98
N ARG A 210 -10.09 -21.24 11.10
CA ARG A 210 -10.22 -21.21 9.63
C ARG A 210 -11.56 -20.64 9.13
N ASP A 211 -12.22 -19.84 9.96
CA ASP A 211 -13.46 -19.13 9.69
C ASP A 211 -13.22 -17.70 9.16
N GLY A 212 -11.97 -17.25 9.13
CA GLY A 212 -11.58 -15.94 8.68
C GLY A 212 -10.07 -15.75 8.54
N PHE A 213 -9.69 -14.53 8.19
CA PHE A 213 -8.31 -14.07 8.15
C PHE A 213 -8.25 -12.56 8.38
N THR A 214 -7.03 -12.09 8.59
CA THR A 214 -6.70 -10.69 8.86
C THR A 214 -5.54 -10.26 8.00
N VAL A 215 -5.48 -8.97 7.68
CA VAL A 215 -4.34 -8.38 6.95
C VAL A 215 -3.96 -7.08 7.63
N THR A 216 -2.71 -6.95 8.05
CA THR A 216 -2.17 -5.73 8.64
C THR A 216 -1.19 -5.10 7.67
N LYS A 217 -1.38 -3.81 7.37
CA LYS A 217 -0.53 -3.02 6.49
C LYS A 217 0.03 -1.83 7.26
N ARG A 218 1.36 -1.66 7.25
CA ARG A 218 2.01 -0.54 7.95
C ARG A 218 3.01 0.17 7.08
N ALA A 219 2.94 1.50 7.07
CA ALA A 219 3.93 2.32 6.37
C ALA A 219 5.34 2.02 6.91
N LEU A 220 6.29 1.94 5.99
CA LEU A 220 7.71 1.85 6.33
C LEU A 220 8.27 3.26 6.55
N PRO A 221 9.14 3.46 7.54
CA PRO A 221 9.72 4.77 7.83
C PRO A 221 10.62 5.26 6.69
N ALA A 222 10.87 6.57 6.69
CA ALA A 222 11.70 7.25 5.68
C ALA A 222 13.14 6.70 5.61
N ALA A 223 13.68 6.26 6.74
CA ALA A 223 15.03 5.69 6.83
C ALA A 223 15.17 4.32 6.15
N GLU A 224 14.06 3.60 5.95
CA GLU A 224 14.10 2.26 5.39
C GLU A 224 14.28 2.29 3.87
N LEU A 225 15.34 1.66 3.38
CA LEU A 225 15.63 1.61 1.94
C LEU A 225 14.77 0.57 1.24
N ILE A 226 13.96 1.05 0.30
CA ILE A 226 13.10 0.20 -0.54
C ILE A 226 13.40 0.53 -2.02
N PRO A 227 13.78 -0.46 -2.85
CA PRO A 227 14.15 -0.23 -4.24
C PRO A 227 13.10 0.54 -5.05
N GLY A 228 11.81 0.21 -4.91
CA GLY A 228 10.73 0.93 -5.59
C GLY A 228 10.34 2.28 -4.97
N ARG A 229 10.98 2.74 -3.90
CA ARG A 229 10.69 4.04 -3.30
C ARG A 229 11.25 5.16 -4.18
N ILE A 230 10.37 6.07 -4.59
CA ILE A 230 10.74 7.26 -5.35
C ILE A 230 11.34 8.27 -4.37
N VAL A 231 12.66 8.45 -4.44
CA VAL A 231 13.45 9.37 -3.60
C VAL A 231 14.16 10.42 -4.45
N GLY A 232 14.32 11.62 -3.90
CA GLY A 232 15.07 12.72 -4.51
C GLY A 232 14.36 14.07 -4.36
N GLU A 233 15.11 15.14 -4.14
CA GLU A 233 14.55 16.49 -3.90
C GLU A 233 13.75 17.03 -5.11
N SER A 234 14.07 16.56 -6.31
CA SER A 234 13.36 16.90 -7.55
C SER A 234 12.17 15.99 -7.87
N THR A 235 11.91 14.96 -7.04
CA THR A 235 10.79 14.05 -7.27
C THR A 235 9.50 14.68 -6.75
N HIS A 236 8.52 14.88 -7.64
CA HIS A 236 7.22 15.47 -7.31
C HIS A 236 6.25 14.43 -6.72
N VAL A 237 6.70 13.67 -5.72
CA VAL A 237 5.93 12.59 -5.08
C VAL A 237 5.93 12.78 -3.57
N ASP A 238 4.73 12.82 -2.97
CA ASP A 238 4.55 12.89 -1.53
C ASP A 238 4.54 11.46 -0.93
N GLN A 239 5.38 11.23 0.06
CA GLN A 239 5.48 9.93 0.72
C GLN A 239 4.41 9.83 1.82
N LEU A 240 3.60 8.77 1.76
CA LEU A 240 2.51 8.49 2.70
C LEU A 240 3.05 7.79 3.97
N TYR A 241 3.97 8.46 4.66
CA TYR A 241 4.45 8.01 5.96
C TYR A 241 3.31 7.99 6.99
N GLY A 242 3.38 7.03 7.91
CA GLY A 242 2.36 6.81 8.94
C GLY A 242 1.01 6.28 8.42
N LEU A 243 0.79 6.14 7.11
CA LEU A 243 -0.44 5.55 6.58
C LEU A 243 -0.48 4.05 6.90
N ASN A 244 -1.46 3.65 7.70
CA ASN A 244 -1.66 2.30 8.17
C ASN A 244 -3.05 1.79 7.77
N ALA A 245 -3.19 0.48 7.61
CA ALA A 245 -4.47 -0.13 7.35
C ALA A 245 -4.56 -1.57 7.89
N SER A 246 -5.78 -2.00 8.19
CA SER A 246 -6.07 -3.37 8.64
C SER A 246 -7.34 -3.89 7.93
N TYR A 247 -7.37 -5.17 7.60
CA TYR A 247 -8.55 -5.89 7.15
C TYR A 247 -8.88 -7.02 8.14
N LEU A 248 -10.17 -7.20 8.37
CA LEU A 248 -10.76 -8.38 8.99
C LEU A 248 -11.77 -8.97 7.99
N VAL A 249 -11.61 -10.26 7.69
CA VAL A 249 -12.52 -10.99 6.80
C VAL A 249 -12.92 -12.28 7.48
N GLU A 250 -14.20 -12.51 7.68
CA GLU A 250 -14.70 -13.70 8.38
C GLU A 250 -16.07 -14.13 7.86
N LYS A 251 -16.39 -15.41 8.08
CA LYS A 251 -17.70 -15.97 7.80
C LYS A 251 -18.73 -15.37 8.75
N LEU A 252 -19.92 -15.11 8.22
CA LEU A 252 -21.05 -14.70 9.05
C LEU A 252 -21.62 -15.93 9.78
N PRO A 253 -21.86 -15.87 11.11
CA PRO A 253 -22.33 -17.03 11.90
C PRO A 253 -23.61 -17.69 11.35
N ASP A 254 -24.56 -16.88 10.88
CA ASP A 254 -25.91 -17.35 10.51
C ASP A 254 -26.28 -17.10 9.04
N ARG A 255 -25.33 -16.73 8.18
CA ARG A 255 -25.63 -16.32 6.79
C ARG A 255 -24.57 -16.79 5.79
N LYS A 256 -25.01 -17.03 4.55
CA LYS A 256 -24.10 -17.21 3.42
C LYS A 256 -23.33 -15.92 3.15
N GLY A 257 -22.01 -16.03 3.03
CA GLY A 257 -21.10 -14.94 2.68
C GLY A 257 -20.19 -14.49 3.82
N LEU A 258 -19.46 -13.41 3.57
CA LEU A 258 -18.40 -12.90 4.41
C LEU A 258 -18.73 -11.50 4.93
N ARG A 259 -18.30 -11.22 6.15
CA ARG A 259 -18.10 -9.86 6.65
C ARG A 259 -16.69 -9.42 6.24
N VAL A 260 -16.59 -8.20 5.71
CA VAL A 260 -15.33 -7.54 5.42
C VAL A 260 -15.33 -6.22 6.17
N VAL A 261 -14.35 -6.03 7.05
CA VAL A 261 -14.09 -4.76 7.75
C VAL A 261 -12.71 -4.30 7.37
N PHE A 262 -12.61 -3.05 6.92
CA PHE A 262 -11.39 -2.37 6.58
C PHE A 262 -11.25 -1.13 7.45
N ARG A 263 -10.07 -0.94 8.03
CA ARG A 263 -9.70 0.22 8.82
C ARG A 263 -8.48 0.86 8.18
N ALA A 264 -8.43 2.19 8.10
CA ALA A 264 -7.22 2.90 7.72
C ALA A 264 -7.06 4.18 8.54
N TRP A 265 -5.82 4.52 8.88
CA TRP A 265 -5.51 5.69 9.69
C TRP A 265 -4.11 6.21 9.39
N PHE A 266 -3.84 7.45 9.80
CA PHE A 266 -2.49 7.96 9.90
C PHE A 266 -2.03 7.89 11.36
N GLU A 267 -0.81 7.43 11.59
CA GLU A 267 -0.15 7.55 12.89
C GLU A 267 0.15 9.02 13.21
N SER A 268 0.04 9.40 14.48
CA SER A 268 0.24 10.78 14.94
C SER A 268 1.67 11.25 14.66
N PRO A 269 1.89 12.51 14.24
CA PRO A 269 3.23 13.04 13.98
C PRO A 269 4.14 13.13 15.22
N GLU A 270 3.62 13.04 16.45
CA GLU A 270 4.46 13.00 17.67
C GLU A 270 5.39 11.78 17.66
N SER A 271 4.95 10.67 17.09
CA SER A 271 5.77 9.47 16.85
C SER A 271 6.83 9.62 15.76
N GLU A 272 6.70 10.60 14.85
CA GLU A 272 7.69 10.89 13.80
C GLU A 272 8.84 11.77 14.34
N GLU A 273 8.55 12.70 15.25
CA GLU A 273 9.57 13.56 15.85
C GLU A 273 10.52 12.80 16.79
N ASP A 274 10.01 11.81 17.52
CA ASP A 274 10.85 10.97 18.40
C ASP A 274 11.83 10.10 17.58
N GLN A 275 11.40 9.55 16.44
CA GLN A 275 12.28 8.79 15.54
C GLN A 275 13.29 9.69 14.78
N ALA A 276 12.93 10.93 14.48
CA ALA A 276 13.82 11.90 13.84
C ALA A 276 14.85 12.51 14.82
N ARG A 277 14.50 12.61 16.11
CA ARG A 277 15.40 13.10 17.17
C ARG A 277 16.46 12.07 17.56
N ASP A 278 16.12 10.80 17.60
CA ASP A 278 17.10 9.73 17.85
C ASP A 278 18.15 9.61 16.73
N SER A 279 17.80 10.01 15.52
CA SER A 279 18.74 10.06 14.38
C SER A 279 19.65 11.30 14.37
N ARG A 280 19.37 12.31 15.21
CA ARG A 280 20.09 13.60 15.23
C ARG A 280 20.80 13.90 16.55
N SER A 281 20.74 13.01 17.54
CA SER A 281 21.24 13.27 18.90
C SER A 281 22.75 13.06 19.11
N THR A 282 23.52 12.80 18.06
CA THR A 282 24.99 12.88 18.13
C THR A 282 25.47 14.03 17.26
N LEU A 283 26.04 15.06 17.90
CA LEU A 283 26.60 16.31 17.34
C LEU A 283 25.65 17.52 17.35
N SER A 284 25.54 18.17 18.52
CA SER A 284 25.64 19.65 18.65
C SER A 284 25.49 20.08 20.11
N ARG A 285 26.53 19.84 20.92
CA ARG A 285 26.79 20.61 22.13
C ARG A 285 27.76 21.73 21.75
N SER A 286 27.26 22.94 21.45
CA SER A 286 27.96 24.18 21.83
C SER A 286 27.07 25.43 21.62
N SER A 287 27.20 26.34 22.59
CA SER A 287 26.81 27.76 22.58
C SER A 287 25.33 28.15 22.46
N ARG A 288 24.61 28.14 23.59
CA ARG A 288 23.51 29.10 23.84
C ARG A 288 24.12 30.43 24.27
N ARG A 289 24.05 31.45 23.41
CA ARG A 289 24.05 32.85 23.83
C ARG A 289 22.62 33.37 23.73
N GLN A 290 22.15 33.90 24.84
CA GLN A 290 20.89 34.61 24.99
C GLN A 290 20.89 35.86 24.10
N SER A 291 19.80 36.08 23.36
CA SER A 291 19.35 37.42 23.05
C SER A 291 17.82 37.42 23.01
N SER A 292 17.26 38.12 23.98
CA SER A 292 15.87 38.52 24.05
C SER A 292 15.60 39.54 22.96
N ASN A 293 14.65 39.27 22.06
CA ASN A 293 13.93 40.33 21.39
C ASN A 293 12.48 39.90 21.16
N SER A 294 11.61 40.48 21.97
CA SER A 294 10.17 40.45 21.84
C SER A 294 9.74 41.45 20.76
N SER A 295 9.26 40.94 19.63
CA SER A 295 8.41 41.71 18.73
C SER A 295 7.31 40.82 18.17
N SER A 296 6.09 41.20 18.53
CA SER A 296 4.78 40.75 18.04
C SER A 296 4.76 40.31 16.57
N SER A 297 4.44 39.03 16.33
CA SER A 297 4.08 38.52 15.00
C SER A 297 2.74 37.78 15.04
N SER A 298 1.65 38.55 15.10
CA SER A 298 0.27 38.08 14.96
C SER A 298 -0.09 37.54 13.55
N GLY A 299 0.88 37.43 12.63
CA GLY A 299 0.73 36.90 11.28
C GLY A 299 1.19 35.44 11.07
N SER A 300 1.80 34.80 12.07
CA SER A 300 2.37 33.44 11.93
C SER A 300 1.39 32.32 12.30
N GLN A 301 0.47 32.55 13.24
CA GLN A 301 -0.48 31.52 13.67
C GLN A 301 -1.52 31.16 12.60
N SER A 302 -1.97 32.13 11.79
CA SER A 302 -2.98 31.88 10.76
C SER A 302 -2.47 31.03 9.58
N LYS A 303 -1.16 31.13 9.25
CA LYS A 303 -0.53 30.33 8.19
C LYS A 303 -0.30 28.89 8.61
N ILE A 304 0.10 28.67 9.87
CA ILE A 304 0.30 27.33 10.45
C ILE A 304 -1.03 26.58 10.50
N ASN A 305 -2.08 27.21 11.07
CA ASN A 305 -3.42 26.62 11.13
C ASN A 305 -3.97 26.25 9.74
N ARG A 306 -3.71 27.07 8.72
CA ARG A 306 -4.16 26.80 7.34
C ARG A 306 -3.39 25.65 6.67
N ALA A 307 -2.08 25.55 6.91
CA ALA A 307 -1.26 24.47 6.39
C ALA A 307 -1.64 23.13 7.02
N ASP A 308 -1.88 23.11 8.33
CA ASP A 308 -2.29 21.91 9.06
C ASP A 308 -3.68 21.45 8.64
N THR A 309 -4.63 22.40 8.48
CA THR A 309 -5.96 22.11 7.92
C THR A 309 -5.87 21.51 6.52
N ARG A 310 -4.96 22.00 5.68
CA ARG A 310 -4.76 21.46 4.32
C ARG A 310 -4.20 20.04 4.35
N LYS A 311 -3.14 19.80 5.13
CA LYS A 311 -2.55 18.47 5.29
C LYS A 311 -3.56 17.48 5.85
N TYR A 312 -4.35 17.89 6.83
CA TYR A 312 -5.45 17.08 7.38
C TYR A 312 -6.46 16.71 6.29
N LYS A 313 -6.92 17.68 5.49
CA LYS A 313 -7.86 17.42 4.38
C LYS A 313 -7.28 16.48 3.32
N GLU A 314 -6.00 16.63 2.97
CA GLU A 314 -5.31 15.76 2.02
C GLU A 314 -5.18 14.33 2.58
N ARG A 315 -4.73 14.17 3.82
CA ARG A 315 -4.64 12.88 4.52
C ARG A 315 -6.00 12.20 4.65
N MET A 316 -7.03 12.92 5.10
CA MET A 316 -8.40 12.41 5.20
C MET A 316 -8.96 12.04 3.81
N GLY A 317 -8.69 12.85 2.78
CA GLY A 317 -9.04 12.54 1.40
C GLY A 317 -8.43 11.23 0.91
N ARG A 318 -7.16 10.97 1.23
CA ARG A 318 -6.49 9.69 0.94
C ARG A 318 -7.13 8.53 1.71
N LEU A 319 -7.40 8.70 3.00
CA LEU A 319 -8.08 7.67 3.81
C LEU A 319 -9.44 7.29 3.23
N LEU A 320 -10.26 8.29 2.90
CA LEU A 320 -11.55 8.05 2.25
C LEU A 320 -11.37 7.34 0.91
N ALA A 321 -10.43 7.77 0.06
CA ALA A 321 -10.13 7.08 -1.20
C ALA A 321 -9.73 5.61 -0.98
N MET A 322 -8.98 5.30 0.09
CA MET A 322 -8.64 3.93 0.49
C MET A 322 -9.90 3.12 0.85
N ALA A 323 -10.77 3.69 1.69
CA ALA A 323 -12.02 3.07 2.11
C ALA A 323 -13.01 2.85 0.95
N HIS A 324 -13.15 3.82 0.05
CA HIS A 324 -13.99 3.69 -1.15
C HIS A 324 -13.48 2.57 -2.06
N GLY A 325 -12.17 2.38 -2.20
CA GLY A 325 -11.64 1.31 -3.04
C GLY A 325 -12.06 -0.09 -2.58
N VAL A 326 -12.23 -0.29 -1.27
CA VAL A 326 -12.72 -1.56 -0.69
C VAL A 326 -14.16 -1.86 -1.12
N THR A 327 -14.98 -0.84 -1.36
CA THR A 327 -16.37 -1.02 -1.85
C THR A 327 -16.43 -1.65 -3.24
N HIS A 328 -15.32 -1.68 -3.99
CA HIS A 328 -15.21 -2.33 -5.29
C HIS A 328 -14.89 -3.83 -5.23
N LEU A 329 -14.62 -4.40 -4.04
CA LEU A 329 -14.36 -5.84 -3.88
C LEU A 329 -15.43 -6.75 -4.54
N PRO A 330 -16.75 -6.52 -4.39
CA PRO A 330 -17.76 -7.33 -5.06
C PRO A 330 -17.64 -7.35 -6.59
N LYS A 331 -17.19 -6.24 -7.18
CA LYS A 331 -17.00 -6.14 -8.63
C LYS A 331 -15.76 -6.91 -9.06
N LEU A 332 -14.70 -6.86 -8.27
CA LEU A 332 -13.46 -7.60 -8.53
C LEU A 332 -13.65 -9.12 -8.41
N VAL A 333 -14.34 -9.59 -7.37
CA VAL A 333 -14.71 -11.00 -7.21
C VAL A 333 -15.50 -11.48 -8.43
N ARG A 334 -16.55 -10.74 -8.83
CA ARG A 334 -17.33 -11.07 -10.02
C ARG A 334 -16.46 -11.15 -11.27
N ARG A 335 -15.59 -10.16 -11.50
CA ARG A 335 -14.67 -10.18 -12.66
C ARG A 335 -13.76 -11.40 -12.67
N ARG A 336 -13.25 -11.83 -11.51
CA ARG A 336 -12.42 -13.05 -11.42
C ARG A 336 -13.22 -14.32 -11.73
N ARG A 337 -14.45 -14.44 -11.22
CA ARG A 337 -15.34 -15.59 -11.54
C ARG A 337 -15.64 -15.70 -13.02
N PHE A 338 -15.91 -14.58 -13.70
CA PHE A 338 -16.21 -14.57 -15.14
C PHE A 338 -14.95 -14.62 -16.03
N GLY A 339 -13.81 -14.11 -15.55
CA GLY A 339 -12.53 -14.18 -16.27
C GLY A 339 -11.87 -15.56 -16.23
N LEU A 340 -12.31 -16.44 -15.32
CA LEU A 340 -11.90 -17.85 -15.23
C LEU A 340 -12.85 -18.78 -16.01
N GLN A 341 -13.92 -18.28 -16.61
CA GLN A 341 -14.72 -19.10 -17.53
C GLN A 341 -13.97 -19.20 -18.85
N GLU A 342 -13.43 -20.38 -19.16
CA GLU A 342 -13.10 -20.73 -20.54
C GLU A 342 -14.36 -20.50 -21.38
N PRO A 343 -14.29 -19.68 -22.44
CA PRO A 343 -15.39 -19.58 -23.38
C PRO A 343 -15.72 -20.99 -23.86
N ALA A 344 -16.97 -21.42 -23.69
CA ALA A 344 -17.39 -22.72 -24.21
C ALA A 344 -16.98 -22.82 -25.68
N ASP A 345 -16.25 -23.88 -26.02
CA ASP A 345 -15.81 -24.11 -27.39
C ASP A 345 -17.05 -24.22 -28.28
N ARG A 346 -17.28 -23.18 -29.09
CA ARG A 346 -18.42 -23.11 -30.00
C ARG A 346 -18.38 -24.21 -31.06
N SER A 347 -17.21 -24.81 -31.30
CA SER A 347 -17.07 -25.97 -32.19
C SER A 347 -17.39 -27.31 -31.50
N ALA A 348 -17.30 -27.38 -30.17
CA ALA A 348 -17.75 -28.52 -29.37
C ALA A 348 -19.26 -28.50 -29.07
N ILE A 349 -19.91 -27.34 -29.21
CA ILE A 349 -21.37 -27.21 -29.10
C ILE A 349 -22.01 -27.62 -30.43
N GLN A 350 -22.22 -28.92 -30.61
CA GLN A 350 -23.06 -29.42 -31.69
C GLN A 350 -24.52 -29.10 -31.36
N ALA A 351 -25.07 -28.04 -31.95
CA ALA A 351 -26.46 -27.68 -31.80
C ALA A 351 -27.35 -28.78 -32.42
N GLN A 352 -27.78 -29.74 -31.61
CA GLN A 352 -28.67 -30.83 -32.05
C GLN A 352 -30.13 -30.37 -32.28
N ASN A 353 -30.43 -29.09 -32.12
CA ASN A 353 -31.79 -28.57 -32.23
C ASN A 353 -31.93 -27.64 -33.45
N THR A 354 -32.21 -28.25 -34.60
CA THR A 354 -32.55 -27.57 -35.87
C THR A 354 -33.91 -26.87 -35.87
N ARG A 355 -34.58 -26.79 -34.70
CA ARG A 355 -35.90 -26.16 -34.54
C ARG A 355 -35.88 -24.94 -33.61
N CYS A 356 -34.76 -24.23 -33.46
CA CYS A 356 -34.83 -22.90 -32.84
C CYS A 356 -35.50 -21.92 -33.81
N PRO A 357 -36.58 -21.21 -33.42
CA PRO A 357 -37.21 -20.17 -34.25
C PRO A 357 -36.32 -18.93 -34.45
N CYS A 358 -35.15 -18.90 -33.80
CA CYS A 358 -34.27 -17.75 -33.72
C CYS A 358 -33.32 -17.56 -34.92
N GLY A 359 -33.30 -18.49 -35.88
CA GLY A 359 -32.34 -18.51 -36.99
C GLY A 359 -32.83 -18.05 -38.37
N ASN A 360 -34.04 -17.49 -38.49
CA ASN A 360 -34.64 -17.14 -39.79
C ASN A 360 -34.91 -15.63 -39.96
N ALA A 361 -33.98 -14.79 -39.53
CA ALA A 361 -33.92 -13.41 -39.97
C ALA A 361 -32.51 -13.14 -40.50
N TYR A 362 -32.43 -12.49 -41.66
CA TYR A 362 -31.22 -12.15 -42.43
C TYR A 362 -30.74 -13.19 -43.44
N TYR A 363 -31.55 -13.42 -44.47
CA TYR A 363 -31.07 -13.41 -45.86
C TYR A 363 -32.25 -13.03 -46.77
N ARG A 364 -32.36 -11.74 -47.10
CA ARG A 364 -33.01 -11.28 -48.34
C ARG A 364 -32.27 -10.04 -48.86
N SER A 365 -31.59 -10.28 -49.98
CA SER A 365 -31.20 -9.39 -51.10
C SER A 365 -30.77 -7.96 -50.79
#